data_AF-A0A918KW14-F1
#
_entry.id   AF-A0A918KW14-F1
#
_cell.length_a   1.000
_cell.length_b   1.000
_cell.length_c   1.000
_cell.angle_alpha   90.00
_cell.angle_beta   90.00
_cell.angle_gamma   90.00
#
_symmetry.space_group_name_H-M   'P 1'
#
loop_
_entity.id
_entity.type
_entity.pdbx_description
1 polymer ?
#
loop_
_entity_poly.entity_id
_entity_poly.type
_entity_poly.pdbx_seq_one_letter_code
_entity_poly.pdbx_strand_id
1 'polypeptide(L)'
;MSELVPGGNLPLPDGALSLRVPGPFDVSALVTGDGGRVRDDGDFVFYNQPSAPGVRLAGTSLAVDPRALRPGASRVTVVVSPADPGTPLGRLPAPVLTVAGPDGRTAARFAPPPPRQETVLLLAELYRRGAGWKLRALGQGYADGLAGVARDFGVDVAEDSAPGADHNPRTAPHGGTGPHPAPGGGTDPRATPYGGTGPHPAPGGGTDPRATPYGGTGPHPAPSAGAAPWAPAAPGTASVPHPSSPHPSAPPPPSAPPAVPHLPPGDDLSPANSARAAAGAPPVSPDARLAAAARAHAAAMASRGRLGAEGPDGLSVHQRVTAGGYAYLTVGEHLVSGPRTPAEFVEYCLSQERPRRTLLDPAFTEAGLAHAVDRRSGDVYWTALWARPLTADGLARTVAEVVALTNAERAAAGLPPLAGDPLLAAAAQAHSADMAARAFYSHTSPEGGEPWHRAAAAGSARRTIGENIACGQRSAAEVVRGWMDSPGHRANILAPAFTHMGVGFAGGGPAGTYWTQLFGA
;
A
#
# COMPACT_ATOMS: atom_id res chain seq x y z
N MET A 1 22.97 3.39 26.72
CA MET A 1 22.19 4.28 25.84
C MET A 1 22.88 5.62 25.79
N SER A 2 23.27 6.09 24.60
CA SER A 2 23.90 7.39 24.41
C SER A 2 22.86 8.44 24.06
N GLU A 3 22.88 9.57 24.76
CA GLU A 3 22.06 10.74 24.38
C GLU A 3 22.87 11.61 23.42
N LEU A 4 22.34 11.84 22.22
CA LEU A 4 23.00 12.62 21.18
C LEU A 4 22.51 14.06 21.20
N VAL A 5 23.39 14.96 20.80
CA VAL A 5 23.10 16.37 20.48
C VAL A 5 23.24 16.58 18.97
N PRO A 6 22.70 17.67 18.38
CA PRO A 6 22.89 17.96 16.96
C PRO A 6 24.39 17.92 16.57
N GLY A 7 24.72 17.21 15.49
CA GLY A 7 26.09 16.94 15.04
C GLY A 7 26.81 15.79 15.76
N GLY A 8 26.27 15.30 16.88
CA GLY A 8 26.77 14.14 17.61
C GLY A 8 26.72 12.88 16.77
N ASN A 9 27.72 12.00 16.93
CA ASN A 9 27.78 10.75 16.18
C ASN A 9 28.23 9.56 17.03
N LEU A 10 27.77 8.37 16.66
CA LEU A 10 28.02 7.12 17.38
C LEU A 10 28.31 5.99 16.36
N PRO A 11 29.29 5.11 16.60
CA PRO A 11 29.39 3.87 15.83
C PRO A 11 28.15 2.99 16.06
N LEU A 12 27.65 2.37 14.99
CA LEU A 12 26.50 1.47 15.06
C LEU A 12 26.96 0.02 15.24
N PRO A 13 26.20 -0.81 15.98
CA PRO A 13 26.47 -2.24 16.03
C PRO A 13 26.22 -2.88 14.65
N ASP A 14 26.87 -4.02 14.41
CA ASP A 14 26.56 -4.85 13.26
C ASP A 14 25.13 -5.43 13.35
N GLY A 15 24.43 -5.50 12.23
CA GLY A 15 23.10 -6.10 12.11
C GLY A 15 21.96 -5.09 11.95
N ALA A 16 20.73 -5.60 11.96
CA ALA A 16 19.53 -4.79 11.77
C ALA A 16 19.25 -3.88 12.98
N LEU A 17 18.96 -2.63 12.68
CA LEU A 17 18.68 -1.55 13.63
C LEU A 17 17.20 -1.19 13.59
N SER A 18 16.65 -0.78 14.73
CA SER A 18 15.29 -0.22 14.81
C SER A 18 15.35 1.24 15.20
N LEU A 19 14.84 2.11 14.35
CA LEU A 19 14.74 3.55 14.55
C LEU A 19 13.27 3.91 14.75
N ARG A 20 12.92 4.41 15.93
CA ARG A 20 11.53 4.75 16.29
C ARG A 20 11.39 6.23 16.57
N VAL A 21 10.36 6.84 15.98
CA VAL A 21 9.99 8.24 16.23
C VAL A 21 8.51 8.31 16.62
N PRO A 22 8.15 8.16 17.90
CA PRO A 22 6.76 8.20 18.32
C PRO A 22 6.19 9.61 18.22
N GLY A 23 4.88 9.71 17.96
CA GLY A 23 4.15 10.98 17.92
C GLY A 23 3.33 11.16 16.65
N PRO A 24 2.78 12.37 16.43
CA PRO A 24 1.96 12.71 15.26
C PRO A 24 2.82 13.03 14.03
N PHE A 25 3.81 12.18 13.75
CA PHE A 25 4.76 12.36 12.64
C PHE A 25 4.62 11.23 11.64
N ASP A 26 4.77 11.58 10.36
CA ASP A 26 5.14 10.63 9.33
C ASP A 26 6.65 10.51 9.28
N VAL A 27 7.13 9.26 9.17
CA VAL A 27 8.55 8.93 9.14
C VAL A 27 8.88 8.38 7.75
N SER A 28 9.91 8.94 7.15
CA SER A 28 10.43 8.52 5.84
C SER A 28 11.94 8.31 5.92
N ALA A 29 12.51 7.59 4.97
CA ALA A 29 13.95 7.40 4.84
C ALA A 29 14.42 7.49 3.39
N LEU A 30 15.57 8.12 3.17
CA LEU A 30 16.21 8.24 1.85
C LEU A 30 17.49 7.43 1.85
N VAL A 31 17.62 6.47 0.93
CA VAL A 31 18.83 5.66 0.77
C VAL A 31 19.70 6.27 -0.32
N THR A 32 20.86 6.83 0.04
CA THR A 32 21.72 7.56 -0.90
C THR A 32 23.10 6.91 -1.07
N GLY A 33 23.69 7.14 -2.24
CA GLY A 33 25.08 6.78 -2.53
C GLY A 33 26.06 7.87 -2.12
N ASP A 34 27.33 7.72 -2.51
CA ASP A 34 28.41 8.67 -2.13
C ASP A 34 28.20 10.09 -2.67
N GLY A 35 27.46 10.23 -3.78
CA GLY A 35 27.03 11.53 -4.31
C GLY A 35 25.94 12.23 -3.50
N GLY A 36 25.43 11.62 -2.43
CA GLY A 36 24.37 12.18 -1.59
C GLY A 36 22.98 12.17 -2.23
N ARG A 37 22.81 11.49 -3.36
CA ARG A 37 21.54 11.36 -4.09
C ARG A 37 20.99 9.93 -4.05
N VAL A 38 19.68 9.79 -4.16
CA VAL A 38 19.01 8.51 -4.41
C VAL A 38 19.32 8.03 -5.84
N ARG A 39 19.13 6.74 -6.12
CA ARG A 39 19.32 6.19 -7.47
C ARG A 39 18.06 6.38 -8.31
N ASP A 40 16.91 6.17 -7.69
CA ASP A 40 15.56 6.35 -8.22
C ASP A 40 14.56 6.42 -7.04
N ASP A 41 13.27 6.57 -7.33
CA ASP A 41 12.21 6.59 -6.32
C ASP A 41 12.18 5.32 -5.44
N GLY A 42 12.71 4.20 -5.93
CA GLY A 42 12.84 2.93 -5.19
C GLY A 42 13.70 3.03 -3.93
N ASP A 43 14.51 4.08 -3.79
CA ASP A 43 15.35 4.36 -2.62
C ASP A 43 14.70 5.32 -1.61
N PHE A 44 13.49 5.80 -1.89
CA PHE A 44 12.72 6.63 -0.97
C PHE A 44 11.67 5.81 -0.24
N VAL A 45 11.89 5.56 1.05
CA VAL A 45 10.96 4.83 1.93
C VAL A 45 10.04 5.82 2.62
N PHE A 46 8.74 5.65 2.48
CA PHE A 46 7.71 6.47 3.13
C PHE A 46 6.42 5.64 3.29
N TYR A 47 5.35 6.22 3.82
CA TYR A 47 4.14 5.46 4.17
C TYR A 47 3.54 4.67 2.98
N ASN A 48 3.65 5.18 1.75
CA ASN A 48 3.17 4.50 0.53
C ASN A 48 4.22 3.59 -0.14
N GLN A 49 5.50 3.73 0.23
CA GLN A 49 6.58 2.83 -0.17
C GLN A 49 7.32 2.39 1.10
N PRO A 50 6.74 1.47 1.88
CA PRO A 50 7.25 1.15 3.21
C PRO A 50 8.52 0.29 3.16
N SER A 51 9.14 0.08 2.00
CA SER A 51 10.36 -0.72 1.89
C SER A 51 11.24 -0.30 0.72
N ALA A 52 12.55 -0.37 0.96
CA ALA A 52 13.63 -0.38 -0.02
C ALA A 52 14.64 -1.47 0.39
N PRO A 53 15.56 -1.92 -0.47
CA PRO A 53 16.61 -2.87 -0.07
C PRO A 53 17.32 -2.42 1.21
N GLY A 54 17.22 -3.20 2.28
CA GLY A 54 17.81 -2.93 3.59
C GLY A 54 17.10 -1.89 4.46
N VAL A 55 15.95 -1.35 4.05
CA VAL A 55 15.15 -0.42 4.86
C VAL A 55 13.66 -0.78 4.80
N ARG A 56 12.98 -0.86 5.94
CA ARG A 56 11.53 -1.11 6.02
C ARG A 56 10.87 -0.20 7.06
N LEU A 57 9.80 0.46 6.67
CA LEU A 57 8.94 1.27 7.53
C LEU A 57 7.75 0.44 8.02
N ALA A 58 7.45 0.52 9.31
CA ALA A 58 6.28 -0.07 9.95
C ALA A 58 5.72 0.92 10.97
N GLY A 59 4.62 1.59 10.62
CA GLY A 59 4.07 2.70 11.40
C GLY A 59 5.10 3.82 11.52
N THR A 60 5.53 4.12 12.75
CA THR A 60 6.55 5.15 13.04
C THR A 60 7.94 4.57 13.33
N SER A 61 8.18 3.32 12.91
CA SER A 61 9.44 2.62 13.12
C SER A 61 10.08 2.20 11.80
N LEU A 62 11.35 2.57 11.62
CA LEU A 62 12.19 2.13 10.52
C LEU A 62 13.10 0.99 10.99
N ALA A 63 13.02 -0.15 10.34
CA ALA A 63 14.03 -1.20 10.41
C ALA A 63 15.08 -0.95 9.33
N VAL A 64 16.35 -0.84 9.70
CA VAL A 64 17.47 -0.63 8.76
C VAL A 64 18.50 -1.73 8.95
N ASP A 65 18.73 -2.53 7.92
CA ASP A 65 19.84 -3.48 7.85
C ASP A 65 20.88 -2.96 6.86
N PRO A 66 22.00 -2.38 7.34
CA PRO A 66 23.04 -1.84 6.48
C PRO A 66 23.70 -2.86 5.54
N ARG A 67 23.61 -4.17 5.84
CA ARG A 67 24.18 -5.23 4.99
C ARG A 67 23.27 -5.63 3.83
N ALA A 68 21.97 -5.39 3.98
CA ALA A 68 20.96 -5.64 2.95
C ALA A 68 20.68 -4.43 2.06
N LEU A 69 21.35 -3.30 2.29
CA LEU A 69 21.29 -2.14 1.42
C LEU A 69 21.79 -2.49 0.01
N ARG A 70 21.20 -1.85 -1.01
CA ARG A 70 21.64 -2.03 -2.40
C ARG A 70 23.14 -1.72 -2.58
N PRO A 71 23.81 -2.34 -3.56
CA PRO A 71 25.17 -1.97 -3.94
C PRO A 71 25.30 -0.46 -4.21
N GLY A 72 26.37 0.16 -3.71
CA GLY A 72 26.59 1.61 -3.85
C GLY A 72 25.88 2.48 -2.79
N ALA A 73 25.02 1.93 -1.94
CA ALA A 73 24.48 2.65 -0.80
C ALA A 73 25.59 3.01 0.20
N SER A 74 25.63 4.26 0.64
CA SER A 74 26.56 4.69 1.69
C SER A 74 25.91 5.52 2.78
N ARG A 75 24.62 5.88 2.62
CA ARG A 75 23.87 6.65 3.60
C ARG A 75 22.37 6.30 3.62
N VAL A 76 21.76 6.38 4.80
CA VAL A 76 20.31 6.34 5.01
C VAL A 76 19.93 7.54 5.87
N THR A 77 19.15 8.47 5.32
CA THR A 77 18.71 9.68 6.02
C THR A 77 17.29 9.52 6.52
N VAL A 78 17.04 9.73 7.81
CA VAL A 78 15.71 9.69 8.43
C VAL A 78 15.07 11.07 8.37
N VAL A 79 13.89 11.13 7.78
CA VAL A 79 13.11 12.35 7.55
C VAL A 79 11.81 12.25 8.33
N VAL A 80 11.37 13.35 8.94
CA VAL A 80 10.06 13.44 9.56
C VAL A 80 9.27 14.65 9.10
N SER A 81 7.97 14.44 8.95
CA SER A 81 6.97 15.45 8.60
C SER A 81 5.75 15.31 9.52
N PRO A 82 4.86 16.32 9.58
CA PRO A 82 3.57 16.18 10.26
C PRO A 82 2.77 15.04 9.63
N ALA A 83 2.09 14.22 10.44
CA ALA A 83 1.16 13.20 9.93
C ALA A 83 -0.17 13.80 9.41
N ASP A 84 -0.47 15.04 9.80
CA ASP A 84 -1.65 15.77 9.31
C ASP A 84 -1.21 16.89 8.35
N PRO A 85 -1.56 16.80 7.06
CA PRO A 85 -1.23 17.80 6.06
C PRO A 85 -1.70 19.21 6.48
N GLY A 86 -0.82 20.20 6.37
CA GLY A 86 -1.12 21.60 6.72
C GLY A 86 -0.89 21.97 8.19
N THR A 87 -0.54 21.01 9.06
CA THR A 87 -0.07 21.31 10.42
C THR A 87 1.42 21.66 10.40
N PRO A 88 1.85 22.87 10.82
CA PRO A 88 3.28 23.19 10.90
C PRO A 88 4.00 22.32 11.95
N LEU A 89 5.24 21.88 11.66
CA LEU A 89 6.02 21.04 12.58
C LEU A 89 6.23 21.73 13.94
N GLY A 90 6.35 23.07 13.95
CA GLY A 90 6.47 23.87 15.18
C GLY A 90 5.23 23.90 16.09
N ARG A 91 4.07 23.38 15.63
CA ARG A 91 2.87 23.19 16.48
C ARG A 91 2.78 21.79 17.10
N LEU A 92 3.69 20.89 16.74
CA LEU A 92 3.74 19.53 17.25
C LEU A 92 4.76 19.42 18.41
N PRO A 93 4.69 18.35 19.22
CA PRO A 93 5.78 18.02 20.13
C PRO A 93 7.12 17.90 19.38
N ALA A 94 8.25 18.08 20.06
CA ALA A 94 9.54 17.84 19.42
C ALA A 94 9.71 16.33 19.11
N PRO A 95 10.10 15.93 17.89
CA PRO A 95 10.25 14.53 17.52
C PRO A 95 11.41 13.89 18.28
N VAL A 96 11.20 12.72 18.89
CA VAL A 96 12.25 12.01 19.63
C VAL A 96 12.63 10.76 18.86
N LEU A 97 13.88 10.70 18.37
CA LEU A 97 14.43 9.49 17.75
C LEU A 97 15.01 8.57 18.83
N THR A 98 14.61 7.30 18.80
CA THR A 98 15.24 6.22 19.57
C THR A 98 15.79 5.17 18.62
N VAL A 99 17.05 4.79 18.79
CA VAL A 99 17.73 3.77 17.97
C VAL A 99 18.09 2.58 18.84
N ALA A 100 17.59 1.40 18.47
CA ALA A 100 17.88 0.13 19.12
C ALA A 100 18.69 -0.80 18.21
N GLY A 101 19.61 -1.55 18.81
CA GLY A 101 20.40 -2.58 18.13
C GLY A 101 19.62 -3.89 17.92
N PRO A 102 20.26 -4.90 17.29
CA PRO A 102 19.64 -6.20 17.02
C PRO A 102 19.20 -6.96 18.29
N ASP A 103 19.84 -6.67 19.42
CA ASP A 103 19.51 -7.23 20.74
C ASP A 103 18.31 -6.54 21.41
N GLY A 104 17.68 -5.58 20.71
CA GLY A 104 16.57 -4.77 21.21
C GLY A 104 16.98 -3.71 22.23
N ARG A 105 18.27 -3.57 22.55
CA ARG A 105 18.74 -2.55 23.50
C ARG A 105 18.88 -1.20 22.82
N THR A 106 18.41 -0.16 23.49
CA THR A 106 18.56 1.22 23.00
C THR A 106 20.03 1.64 22.99
N ALA A 107 20.56 1.81 21.78
CA ALA A 107 21.90 2.29 21.53
C ALA A 107 21.98 3.81 21.64
N ALA A 108 21.02 4.53 21.05
CA ALA A 108 21.01 6.00 21.04
C ALA A 108 19.61 6.59 21.19
N ARG A 109 19.56 7.81 21.73
CA ARG A 109 18.37 8.67 21.75
C ARG A 109 18.75 10.07 21.30
N PHE A 110 17.91 10.71 20.51
CA PHE A 110 18.10 12.08 20.05
C PHE A 110 16.78 12.84 20.09
N ALA A 111 16.79 14.03 20.69
CA ALA A 111 15.70 14.99 20.66
C ALA A 111 16.26 16.33 20.14
N PRO A 112 15.94 16.74 18.91
CA PRO A 112 16.36 18.02 18.38
C PRO A 112 15.60 19.16 19.09
N PRO A 113 16.13 20.40 19.01
CA PRO A 113 15.37 21.58 19.40
C PRO A 113 14.01 21.65 18.67
N PRO A 114 12.98 22.26 19.29
CA PRO A 114 11.68 22.41 18.64
C PRO A 114 11.81 23.12 17.28
N PRO A 115 11.16 22.58 16.23
CA PRO A 115 11.13 23.24 14.92
C PRO A 115 10.39 24.58 15.04
N ARG A 116 10.76 25.56 14.22
CA ARG A 116 10.08 26.87 14.17
C ARG A 116 9.15 26.95 12.97
N GLN A 117 9.71 27.25 11.81
CA GLN A 117 8.97 27.50 10.57
C GLN A 117 9.05 26.33 9.59
N GLU A 118 9.88 25.33 9.90
CA GLU A 118 10.18 24.21 9.03
C GLU A 118 9.01 23.23 8.98
N THR A 119 8.75 22.69 7.80
CA THR A 119 7.64 21.76 7.55
C THR A 119 8.12 20.32 7.45
N VAL A 120 9.44 20.11 7.32
CA VAL A 120 10.12 18.81 7.34
C VAL A 120 11.41 18.92 8.14
N LEU A 121 11.84 17.82 8.79
CA LEU A 121 13.06 17.74 9.57
C LEU A 121 13.87 16.50 9.22
N LEU A 122 15.16 16.67 8.92
CA LEU A 122 16.14 15.59 8.87
C LEU A 122 16.59 15.29 10.31
N LEU A 123 16.19 14.14 10.85
CA LEU A 123 16.48 13.77 12.23
C LEU A 123 17.90 13.24 12.41
N ALA A 124 18.27 12.28 11.57
CA ALA A 124 19.54 11.60 11.67
C ALA A 124 19.92 10.97 10.33
N GLU A 125 21.20 10.69 10.17
CA GLU A 125 21.71 9.87 9.07
C GLU A 125 22.53 8.71 9.60
N LEU A 126 22.33 7.54 9.01
CA LEU A 126 23.26 6.43 9.10
C LEU A 126 24.19 6.57 7.90
N TYR A 127 25.50 6.55 8.12
CA TYR A 127 26.47 6.71 7.04
C TYR A 127 27.63 5.74 7.20
N ARG A 128 28.17 5.30 6.07
CA ARG A 128 29.34 4.43 6.02
C ARG A 128 30.61 5.24 6.29
N ARG A 129 31.47 4.74 7.18
CA ARG A 129 32.79 5.32 7.44
C ARG A 129 33.81 4.18 7.60
N GLY A 130 34.67 4.01 6.61
CA GLY A 130 35.56 2.86 6.52
C GLY A 130 34.77 1.57 6.36
N ALA A 131 35.10 0.54 7.14
CA ALA A 131 34.41 -0.75 7.10
C ALA A 131 33.07 -0.78 7.85
N GLY A 132 32.77 0.23 8.67
CA GLY A 132 31.60 0.24 9.56
C GLY A 132 30.57 1.34 9.25
N TRP A 133 29.44 1.27 9.95
CA TRP A 133 28.37 2.27 9.89
C TRP A 133 28.34 3.11 11.16
N LYS A 134 27.96 4.38 10.99
CA LYS A 134 27.82 5.34 12.08
C LYS A 134 26.48 6.04 11.98
N LEU A 135 25.92 6.40 13.14
CA LEU A 135 24.79 7.30 13.26
C LEU A 135 25.32 8.73 13.46
N ARG A 136 24.70 9.72 12.82
CA ARG A 136 24.86 11.14 13.12
C ARG A 136 23.49 11.76 13.38
N ALA A 137 23.34 12.46 14.50
CA ALA A 137 22.18 13.29 14.77
C ALA A 137 22.29 14.60 13.98
N LEU A 138 21.23 14.96 13.25
CA LEU A 138 21.19 16.16 12.42
C LEU A 138 20.34 17.23 13.10
N GLY A 139 19.02 17.06 13.10
CA GLY A 139 18.07 18.08 13.58
C GLY A 139 17.98 19.29 12.63
N GLN A 140 18.16 19.06 11.33
CA GLN A 140 18.14 20.11 10.30
C GLN A 140 16.74 20.22 9.69
N GLY A 141 16.13 21.40 9.78
CA GLY A 141 14.82 21.65 9.22
C GLY A 141 14.88 22.16 7.77
N TYR A 142 13.81 21.88 7.02
CA TYR A 142 13.59 22.34 5.65
C TYR A 142 12.35 23.23 5.62
N ALA A 143 12.54 24.50 5.26
CA ALA A 143 11.45 25.47 5.08
C ALA A 143 10.58 25.11 3.87
N ASP A 144 11.23 24.69 2.77
CA ASP A 144 10.60 24.24 1.52
C ASP A 144 9.97 22.84 1.60
N GLY A 145 9.94 22.25 2.80
CA GLY A 145 9.32 20.98 3.10
C GLY A 145 9.90 19.81 2.32
N LEU A 146 9.05 18.81 2.06
CA LEU A 146 9.47 17.56 1.43
C LEU A 146 9.95 17.78 -0.01
N ALA A 147 9.44 18.82 -0.70
CA ALA A 147 9.89 19.22 -2.02
C ALA A 147 11.35 19.70 -2.02
N GLY A 148 11.78 20.46 -1.00
CA GLY A 148 13.19 20.83 -0.83
C GLY A 148 14.08 19.62 -0.58
N VAL A 149 13.61 18.69 0.25
CA VAL A 149 14.31 17.42 0.50
C VAL A 149 14.42 16.58 -0.78
N ALA A 150 13.36 16.46 -1.57
CA ALA A 150 13.37 15.68 -2.81
C ALA A 150 14.42 16.21 -3.81
N ARG A 151 14.52 17.55 -3.98
CA ARG A 151 15.52 18.19 -4.84
C ARG A 151 16.96 17.92 -4.38
N ASP A 152 17.23 18.14 -3.09
CA ASP A 152 18.58 18.02 -2.53
C ASP A 152 19.11 16.57 -2.58
N PHE A 153 18.20 15.60 -2.44
CA PHE A 153 18.54 14.18 -2.44
C PHE A 153 18.36 13.54 -3.83
N GLY A 154 18.07 14.32 -4.87
CA GLY A 154 18.00 13.82 -6.25
C GLY A 154 16.95 12.74 -6.47
N VAL A 155 15.84 12.79 -5.71
CA VAL A 155 14.61 12.08 -6.08
C VAL A 155 14.18 12.67 -7.42
N ASP A 156 13.81 11.83 -8.39
CA ASP A 156 13.63 12.31 -9.77
C ASP A 156 12.51 13.34 -9.80
N VAL A 157 12.95 14.58 -9.92
CA VAL A 157 12.15 15.79 -10.00
C VAL A 157 12.63 16.41 -11.30
N ALA A 158 11.90 16.19 -12.40
CA ALA A 158 12.28 16.67 -13.72
C ALA A 158 12.81 18.12 -13.64
N GLU A 159 14.10 18.30 -13.92
CA GLU A 159 14.75 19.62 -13.93
C GLU A 159 14.39 20.34 -15.24
N ASP A 160 13.74 21.49 -15.12
CA ASP A 160 13.57 22.44 -16.22
C ASP A 160 14.95 22.95 -16.68
N SER A 161 15.32 22.61 -17.91
CA SER A 161 16.27 23.43 -18.67
C SER A 161 15.57 24.72 -19.09
N ALA A 162 15.69 25.77 -18.29
CA ALA A 162 15.29 27.10 -18.71
C ALA A 162 16.31 27.66 -19.74
N PRO A 163 15.87 28.16 -20.92
CA PRO A 163 16.72 28.96 -21.79
C PRO A 163 17.00 30.32 -21.15
N GLY A 164 18.22 30.81 -21.37
CA GLY A 164 18.86 31.89 -20.63
C GLY A 164 18.06 33.19 -20.48
N ALA A 165 18.09 33.73 -19.27
CA ALA A 165 17.68 35.10 -18.98
C ALA A 165 18.77 36.08 -19.41
N ASP A 166 18.34 36.98 -20.29
CA ASP A 166 19.04 38.15 -20.78
C ASP A 166 19.76 38.96 -19.68
N HIS A 167 21.06 39.20 -19.90
CA HIS A 167 21.75 40.35 -19.34
C HIS A 167 21.74 41.48 -20.39
N ASN A 168 20.99 42.54 -20.11
CA ASN A 168 20.90 43.78 -20.90
C ASN A 168 22.03 44.77 -20.53
N PRO A 169 22.16 45.95 -21.17
CA PRO A 169 22.73 46.28 -22.49
C PRO A 169 24.08 47.03 -22.39
N ARG A 170 24.87 47.04 -23.48
CA ARG A 170 25.79 48.15 -23.80
C ARG A 170 26.11 48.21 -25.31
N THR A 171 25.50 49.18 -25.98
CA THR A 171 25.97 50.03 -27.10
C THR A 171 26.92 49.49 -28.20
N ALA A 172 26.34 49.44 -29.42
CA ALA A 172 26.83 50.03 -30.71
C ALA A 172 27.85 49.23 -31.58
N PRO A 173 27.97 49.55 -32.90
CA PRO A 173 27.43 48.73 -34.00
C PRO A 173 28.51 48.32 -35.04
N HIS A 174 28.17 47.46 -36.02
CA HIS A 174 28.64 47.43 -37.43
C HIS A 174 28.25 46.09 -38.09
N GLY A 175 27.39 46.08 -39.13
CA GLY A 175 27.69 45.68 -40.53
C GLY A 175 27.73 44.15 -40.73
N GLY A 176 27.12 43.48 -41.70
CA GLY A 176 26.38 43.75 -42.93
C GLY A 176 26.32 42.43 -43.74
N THR A 177 25.34 42.32 -44.65
CA THR A 177 25.24 41.45 -45.84
C THR A 177 25.05 39.91 -45.74
N GLY A 178 23.88 39.44 -46.23
CA GLY A 178 23.76 38.58 -47.43
C GLY A 178 23.47 37.06 -47.29
N PRO A 179 22.74 36.40 -48.24
CA PRO A 179 21.94 35.18 -47.98
C PRO A 179 22.22 33.89 -48.82
N HIS A 180 21.71 32.73 -48.33
CA HIS A 180 21.34 31.45 -49.02
C HIS A 180 22.43 30.63 -49.79
N PRO A 181 22.22 29.36 -50.27
CA PRO A 181 21.20 28.32 -50.03
C PRO A 181 21.74 26.85 -49.85
N ALA A 182 20.83 25.86 -49.74
CA ALA A 182 21.02 24.40 -49.77
C ALA A 182 21.31 23.79 -51.18
N PRO A 183 21.58 22.47 -51.26
CA PRO A 183 20.72 21.53 -52.04
C PRO A 183 20.53 20.14 -51.34
N GLY A 184 19.41 19.40 -51.46
CA GLY A 184 18.97 18.52 -52.57
C GLY A 184 19.64 17.12 -52.47
N GLY A 185 19.06 15.92 -52.57
CA GLY A 185 17.78 15.32 -52.99
C GLY A 185 18.07 13.87 -53.49
N GLY A 186 17.13 12.91 -53.38
CA GLY A 186 17.19 11.56 -54.03
C GLY A 186 16.73 10.40 -53.12
N THR A 187 15.49 9.88 -53.18
CA THR A 187 14.84 8.88 -54.09
C THR A 187 15.13 7.40 -53.79
N ASP A 188 14.03 6.69 -53.43
CA ASP A 188 13.69 5.24 -53.26
C ASP A 188 13.89 4.41 -54.58
N PRO A 189 13.52 3.10 -54.78
CA PRO A 189 12.97 2.02 -53.90
C PRO A 189 13.48 0.56 -54.17
N ARG A 190 13.14 -0.42 -53.30
CA ARG A 190 12.52 -1.75 -53.64
C ARG A 190 12.53 -2.81 -52.52
N ALA A 191 11.54 -3.69 -52.61
CA ALA A 191 11.10 -4.70 -51.65
C ALA A 191 11.43 -6.17 -52.03
N THR A 192 11.47 -7.03 -50.98
CA THR A 192 11.11 -8.48 -50.84
C THR A 192 11.89 -9.58 -51.62
N PRO A 193 11.73 -10.90 -51.31
CA PRO A 193 11.27 -11.64 -50.10
C PRO A 193 12.17 -12.88 -49.73
N TYR A 194 11.86 -13.59 -48.63
CA TYR A 194 12.24 -15.00 -48.44
C TYR A 194 11.13 -15.80 -47.73
N GLY A 195 10.92 -17.06 -48.12
CA GLY A 195 9.93 -17.98 -47.57
C GLY A 195 10.39 -19.45 -47.50
N GLY A 196 9.56 -20.30 -46.85
CA GLY A 196 9.55 -21.79 -46.87
C GLY A 196 10.31 -22.50 -45.73
N THR A 197 9.94 -23.67 -45.14
CA THR A 197 8.87 -24.69 -45.32
C THR A 197 8.99 -25.82 -44.24
N GLY A 198 7.88 -26.26 -43.61
CA GLY A 198 7.44 -27.62 -43.07
C GLY A 198 8.33 -28.57 -42.20
N PRO A 199 7.86 -29.79 -41.76
CA PRO A 199 6.52 -30.28 -41.34
C PRO A 199 6.45 -31.18 -40.03
N HIS A 200 5.20 -31.55 -39.64
CA HIS A 200 4.59 -32.54 -38.67
C HIS A 200 5.36 -33.76 -38.07
N PRO A 201 4.92 -34.46 -36.97
CA PRO A 201 3.64 -35.22 -36.84
C PRO A 201 2.92 -35.36 -35.45
N ALA A 202 1.72 -36.01 -35.47
CA ALA A 202 0.77 -36.37 -34.38
C ALA A 202 1.14 -37.69 -33.62
N PRO A 203 0.38 -38.25 -32.63
CA PRO A 203 -1.02 -38.79 -32.72
C PRO A 203 -1.90 -38.51 -31.45
N GLY A 204 -3.19 -38.89 -31.23
CA GLY A 204 -4.27 -39.62 -31.92
C GLY A 204 -5.44 -39.97 -30.94
N GLY A 205 -6.66 -40.19 -31.47
CA GLY A 205 -7.87 -40.84 -30.86
C GLY A 205 -8.74 -39.99 -29.91
N GLY A 206 -10.03 -39.66 -30.14
CA GLY A 206 -11.23 -40.48 -30.46
C GLY A 206 -11.92 -40.91 -29.15
N THR A 207 -13.20 -40.71 -28.79
CA THR A 207 -14.49 -40.48 -29.47
C THR A 207 -15.56 -40.08 -28.42
N ASP A 208 -16.52 -39.21 -28.78
CA ASP A 208 -17.85 -38.97 -28.12
C ASP A 208 -18.92 -39.84 -28.88
N PRO A 209 -20.23 -40.04 -28.51
CA PRO A 209 -21.08 -39.16 -27.70
C PRO A 209 -22.29 -39.71 -26.88
N ARG A 210 -22.94 -38.76 -26.17
CA ARG A 210 -24.40 -38.60 -25.87
C ARG A 210 -25.08 -39.41 -24.75
N ALA A 211 -25.65 -38.69 -23.76
CA ALA A 211 -27.11 -38.46 -23.53
C ALA A 211 -27.52 -38.35 -22.04
N THR A 212 -28.13 -37.21 -21.66
CA THR A 212 -29.05 -37.00 -20.51
C THR A 212 -30.46 -37.60 -20.81
N PRO A 213 -31.52 -37.58 -19.94
CA PRO A 213 -31.73 -36.87 -18.66
C PRO A 213 -32.55 -37.60 -17.53
N TYR A 214 -32.64 -36.91 -16.37
CA TYR A 214 -33.66 -36.85 -15.29
C TYR A 214 -34.89 -37.77 -15.22
N GLY A 215 -35.25 -38.15 -13.97
CA GLY A 215 -36.66 -38.24 -13.51
C GLY A 215 -36.92 -39.12 -12.26
N GLY A 216 -37.64 -38.60 -11.25
CA GLY A 216 -38.56 -39.41 -10.41
C GLY A 216 -38.49 -39.35 -8.88
N THR A 217 -39.20 -38.39 -8.27
CA THR A 217 -40.22 -38.48 -7.18
C THR A 217 -40.10 -39.44 -5.95
N GLY A 218 -40.42 -38.91 -4.74
CA GLY A 218 -40.45 -39.53 -3.38
C GLY A 218 -41.53 -40.61 -3.11
N PRO A 219 -42.15 -40.76 -1.89
CA PRO A 219 -42.08 -40.00 -0.62
C PRO A 219 -41.98 -40.85 0.70
N HIS A 220 -42.06 -40.15 1.85
CA HIS A 220 -42.19 -40.56 3.28
C HIS A 220 -43.31 -41.59 3.62
N PRO A 221 -43.27 -42.32 4.78
CA PRO A 221 -43.79 -41.82 6.09
C PRO A 221 -43.11 -42.36 7.38
N ALA A 222 -43.47 -41.75 8.54
CA ALA A 222 -43.27 -42.21 9.93
C ALA A 222 -44.63 -42.71 10.51
N PRO A 223 -44.90 -42.91 11.83
CA PRO A 223 -44.08 -43.14 13.05
C PRO A 223 -44.62 -44.32 13.92
N SER A 224 -44.08 -44.60 15.12
CA SER A 224 -44.79 -45.32 16.22
C SER A 224 -44.12 -45.16 17.60
N ALA A 225 -44.96 -45.05 18.63
CA ALA A 225 -44.66 -44.73 20.04
C ALA A 225 -44.61 -45.96 20.97
N GLY A 226 -44.15 -45.79 22.22
CA GLY A 226 -44.25 -46.80 23.29
C GLY A 226 -43.83 -46.28 24.67
N ALA A 227 -44.68 -46.51 25.68
CA ALA A 227 -44.76 -45.86 26.99
C ALA A 227 -44.00 -46.56 28.15
N ALA A 228 -43.88 -45.86 29.30
CA ALA A 228 -43.47 -46.33 30.65
C ALA A 228 -44.64 -47.05 31.39
N PRO A 229 -44.66 -47.35 32.74
CA PRO A 229 -43.70 -47.19 33.86
C PRO A 229 -43.70 -48.36 34.91
N TRP A 230 -43.13 -48.11 36.12
CA TRP A 230 -43.44 -48.64 37.50
C TRP A 230 -42.29 -49.32 38.31
N ALA A 231 -42.14 -48.85 39.56
CA ALA A 231 -41.17 -49.21 40.62
C ALA A 231 -41.68 -50.34 41.55
N PRO A 232 -40.93 -50.80 42.57
CA PRO A 232 -41.28 -50.38 43.94
C PRO A 232 -40.08 -50.24 44.91
N ALA A 233 -40.36 -49.77 46.13
CA ALA A 233 -39.41 -49.25 47.12
C ALA A 233 -39.25 -50.10 48.41
N ALA A 234 -38.12 -49.84 49.10
CA ALA A 234 -37.82 -49.95 50.55
C ALA A 234 -37.51 -51.34 51.16
N PRO A 235 -36.83 -51.46 52.35
CA PRO A 235 -36.48 -50.41 53.33
C PRO A 235 -35.03 -50.40 53.86
N GLY A 236 -34.70 -49.36 54.63
CA GLY A 236 -33.35 -49.05 55.12
C GLY A 236 -32.94 -49.69 56.45
N THR A 237 -31.67 -49.52 56.77
CA THR A 237 -31.10 -49.68 58.12
C THR A 237 -30.08 -48.57 58.38
N ALA A 238 -30.16 -47.99 59.58
CA ALA A 238 -29.26 -46.96 60.07
C ALA A 238 -27.93 -47.56 60.54
N SER A 239 -26.82 -46.86 60.36
CA SER A 239 -25.53 -47.18 60.99
C SER A 239 -24.81 -45.90 61.41
N VAL A 240 -24.34 -45.94 62.65
CA VAL A 240 -23.71 -44.86 63.42
C VAL A 240 -22.27 -44.64 62.93
N PRO A 241 -21.73 -43.39 62.83
CA PRO A 241 -20.39 -43.15 62.33
C PRO A 241 -19.31 -43.23 63.42
N HIS A 242 -18.21 -43.93 63.13
CA HIS A 242 -16.93 -43.83 63.84
C HIS A 242 -16.09 -42.67 63.23
N PRO A 243 -15.30 -41.91 64.02
CA PRO A 243 -14.45 -40.85 63.49
C PRO A 243 -13.19 -41.44 62.84
N SER A 244 -12.99 -41.15 61.55
CA SER A 244 -11.77 -41.48 60.80
C SER A 244 -10.90 -40.22 60.67
N SER A 245 -9.61 -40.36 60.96
CA SER A 245 -8.58 -39.33 60.86
C SER A 245 -8.44 -38.76 59.43
N PRO A 246 -8.04 -37.48 59.27
CA PRO A 246 -8.02 -36.82 57.96
C PRO A 246 -6.84 -37.25 57.10
N HIS A 247 -7.12 -37.76 55.89
CA HIS A 247 -6.15 -37.84 54.79
C HIS A 247 -6.03 -36.48 54.08
N PRO A 248 -4.84 -36.12 53.57
CA PRO A 248 -4.66 -34.88 52.81
C PRO A 248 -5.44 -34.95 51.48
N SER A 249 -6.25 -33.92 51.21
CA SER A 249 -7.06 -33.78 50.01
C SER A 249 -6.19 -33.78 48.75
N ALA A 250 -6.61 -34.56 47.75
CA ALA A 250 -6.03 -34.51 46.41
C ALA A 250 -6.18 -33.09 45.82
N PRO A 251 -5.21 -32.61 45.01
CA PRO A 251 -5.32 -31.32 44.35
C PRO A 251 -6.56 -31.29 43.43
N PRO A 252 -7.25 -30.14 43.32
CA PRO A 252 -8.42 -30.04 42.45
C PRO A 252 -8.02 -30.36 41.00
N PRO A 253 -8.93 -30.98 40.21
CA PRO A 253 -8.67 -31.21 38.79
C PRO A 253 -8.40 -29.87 38.09
N PRO A 254 -7.57 -29.84 37.04
CA PRO A 254 -7.35 -28.63 36.26
C PRO A 254 -8.71 -28.08 35.80
N SER A 255 -8.92 -26.78 35.99
CA SER A 255 -10.13 -26.08 35.55
C SER A 255 -10.42 -26.45 34.10
N ALA A 256 -11.67 -26.84 33.81
CA ALA A 256 -12.09 -27.10 32.45
C ALA A 256 -11.73 -25.89 31.57
N PRO A 257 -11.23 -26.09 30.33
CA PRO A 257 -10.97 -24.99 29.43
C PRO A 257 -12.23 -24.12 29.33
N PRO A 258 -12.10 -22.78 29.28
CA PRO A 258 -13.26 -21.90 29.21
C PRO A 258 -14.16 -22.36 28.07
N ALA A 259 -15.47 -22.46 28.33
CA ALA A 259 -16.44 -22.86 27.32
C ALA A 259 -16.28 -21.94 26.10
N VAL A 260 -16.00 -22.53 24.94
CA VAL A 260 -15.85 -21.76 23.69
C VAL A 260 -17.19 -21.08 23.43
N PRO A 261 -17.26 -19.73 23.38
CA PRO A 261 -18.50 -19.04 23.09
C PRO A 261 -19.07 -19.51 21.75
N HIS A 262 -20.32 -19.99 21.75
CA HIS A 262 -21.07 -20.17 20.51
C HIS A 262 -21.48 -18.79 20.00
N LEU A 263 -20.75 -18.28 19.00
CA LEU A 263 -21.04 -17.00 18.37
C LEU A 263 -21.96 -17.20 17.15
N PRO A 264 -22.86 -16.24 16.87
CA PRO A 264 -23.61 -16.24 15.61
C PRO A 264 -22.66 -16.10 14.40
N PRO A 265 -23.11 -16.44 13.18
CA PRO A 265 -22.35 -16.19 11.95
C PRO A 265 -21.89 -14.74 11.88
N GLY A 266 -20.59 -14.53 11.63
CA GLY A 266 -19.98 -13.21 11.62
C GLY A 266 -20.14 -12.44 10.32
N ASP A 267 -20.83 -12.99 9.33
CA ASP A 267 -20.98 -12.45 7.98
C ASP A 267 -22.25 -11.61 7.77
N ASP A 268 -23.04 -11.39 8.83
CA ASP A 268 -24.22 -10.51 8.79
C ASP A 268 -23.81 -9.04 8.67
N LEU A 269 -24.07 -8.47 7.49
CA LEU A 269 -23.86 -7.05 7.19
C LEU A 269 -25.05 -6.16 7.55
N SER A 270 -26.16 -6.71 8.05
CA SER A 270 -27.38 -5.95 8.36
C SER A 270 -27.12 -4.79 9.33
N PRO A 271 -26.36 -4.96 10.44
CA PRO A 271 -26.03 -3.85 11.33
C PRO A 271 -25.19 -2.77 10.66
N ALA A 272 -24.23 -3.16 9.81
CA ALA A 272 -23.39 -2.21 9.07
C ALA A 272 -24.23 -1.40 8.06
N ASN A 273 -25.10 -2.06 7.31
CA ASN A 273 -25.99 -1.40 6.36
C ASN A 273 -27.04 -0.51 7.05
N SER A 274 -27.49 -0.89 8.25
CA SER A 274 -28.38 -0.05 9.07
C SER A 274 -27.68 1.23 9.52
N ALA A 275 -26.42 1.12 9.98
CA ALA A 275 -25.60 2.27 10.34
C ALA A 275 -25.31 3.19 9.14
N ARG A 276 -25.00 2.60 7.96
CA ARG A 276 -24.80 3.35 6.71
C ARG A 276 -26.07 4.09 6.29
N ALA A 277 -27.23 3.43 6.34
CA ALA A 277 -28.52 4.06 6.02
C ALA A 277 -28.83 5.23 6.97
N ALA A 278 -28.61 5.07 8.28
CA ALA A 278 -28.81 6.14 9.26
C ALA A 278 -27.91 7.37 9.01
N ALA A 279 -26.73 7.16 8.40
CA ALA A 279 -25.80 8.22 8.03
C ALA A 279 -25.99 8.75 6.58
N GLY A 280 -26.97 8.24 5.83
CA GLY A 280 -27.19 8.60 4.43
C GLY A 280 -26.18 7.99 3.44
N ALA A 281 -25.39 7.00 3.86
CA ALA A 281 -24.46 6.27 3.00
C ALA A 281 -25.17 5.08 2.32
N PRO A 282 -24.84 4.75 1.05
CA PRO A 282 -25.43 3.62 0.34
C PRO A 282 -25.03 2.28 1.00
N PRO A 283 -25.89 1.25 0.96
CA PRO A 283 -25.55 -0.06 1.53
C PRO A 283 -24.42 -0.74 0.75
N VAL A 284 -23.73 -1.67 1.40
CA VAL A 284 -22.76 -2.58 0.78
C VAL A 284 -23.36 -3.97 0.57
N SER A 285 -22.96 -4.61 -0.53
CA SER A 285 -23.31 -6.00 -0.83
C SER A 285 -22.26 -6.99 -0.28
N PRO A 286 -22.64 -8.20 0.15
CA PRO A 286 -21.67 -9.22 0.54
C PRO A 286 -20.91 -9.76 -0.67
N ASP A 287 -19.59 -9.93 -0.55
CA ASP A 287 -18.76 -10.65 -1.53
C ASP A 287 -18.06 -11.85 -0.87
N ALA A 288 -18.17 -13.01 -1.52
CA ALA A 288 -17.68 -14.28 -0.98
C ALA A 288 -16.15 -14.37 -0.87
N ARG A 289 -15.41 -13.69 -1.78
CA ARG A 289 -13.94 -13.66 -1.76
C ARG A 289 -13.43 -12.77 -0.63
N LEU A 290 -14.04 -11.60 -0.44
CA LEU A 290 -13.77 -10.73 0.72
C LEU A 290 -14.08 -11.46 2.03
N ALA A 291 -15.23 -12.15 2.12
CA ALA A 291 -15.59 -12.92 3.31
C ALA A 291 -14.62 -14.08 3.56
N ALA A 292 -14.12 -14.75 2.52
CA ALA A 292 -13.11 -15.80 2.65
C ALA A 292 -11.77 -15.25 3.16
N ALA A 293 -11.31 -14.12 2.61
CA ALA A 293 -10.10 -13.44 3.06
C ALA A 293 -10.22 -12.97 4.51
N ALA A 294 -11.37 -12.40 4.89
CA ALA A 294 -11.66 -11.98 6.26
C ALA A 294 -11.66 -13.17 7.23
N ARG A 295 -12.30 -14.30 6.87
CA ARG A 295 -12.30 -15.52 7.70
C ARG A 295 -10.89 -16.07 7.92
N ALA A 296 -10.10 -16.16 6.87
CA ALA A 296 -8.72 -16.66 6.96
C ALA A 296 -7.87 -15.77 7.89
N HIS A 297 -8.00 -14.45 7.78
CA HIS A 297 -7.25 -13.51 8.60
C HIS A 297 -7.70 -13.50 10.07
N ALA A 298 -9.00 -13.52 10.31
CA ALA A 298 -9.56 -13.65 11.66
C ALA A 298 -9.07 -14.92 12.35
N ALA A 299 -9.10 -16.07 11.65
CA ALA A 299 -8.57 -17.34 12.16
C ALA A 299 -7.07 -17.27 12.46
N ALA A 300 -6.29 -16.60 11.62
CA ALA A 300 -4.86 -16.40 11.85
C ALA A 300 -4.62 -15.55 13.10
N MET A 301 -5.33 -14.44 13.30
CA MET A 301 -5.23 -13.61 14.50
C MET A 301 -5.61 -14.40 15.77
N ALA A 302 -6.70 -15.16 15.72
CA ALA A 302 -7.14 -16.02 16.82
C ALA A 302 -6.10 -17.10 17.16
N SER A 303 -5.49 -17.74 16.18
CA SER A 303 -4.43 -18.74 16.43
C SER A 303 -3.20 -18.15 17.12
N ARG A 304 -2.93 -16.85 16.92
CA ARG A 304 -1.79 -16.14 17.49
C ARG A 304 -2.10 -15.39 18.78
N GLY A 305 -3.38 -15.24 19.13
CA GLY A 305 -3.83 -14.47 20.29
C GLY A 305 -3.44 -12.99 20.22
N ARG A 306 -3.41 -12.39 19.02
CA ARG A 306 -3.10 -10.96 18.83
C ARG A 306 -3.68 -10.38 17.55
N LEU A 307 -4.00 -9.09 17.57
CA LEU A 307 -4.31 -8.32 16.36
C LEU A 307 -3.05 -8.08 15.52
N GLY A 308 -3.22 -8.03 14.20
CA GLY A 308 -2.14 -7.72 13.27
C GLY A 308 -2.64 -7.43 11.86
N ALA A 309 -2.13 -6.37 11.23
CA ALA A 309 -2.47 -5.98 9.86
C ALA A 309 -1.91 -6.96 8.82
N GLU A 310 -0.77 -7.58 9.11
CA GLU A 310 -0.14 -8.60 8.26
C GLU A 310 -0.56 -10.01 8.71
N GLY A 311 -0.76 -10.88 7.71
CA GLY A 311 -1.02 -12.30 7.93
C GLY A 311 0.20 -13.04 8.48
N PRO A 312 0.06 -14.34 8.81
CA PRO A 312 1.18 -15.15 9.30
C PRO A 312 2.28 -15.34 8.25
N ASP A 313 1.93 -15.21 6.98
CA ASP A 313 2.77 -15.18 5.78
C ASP A 313 3.40 -13.80 5.50
N GLY A 314 3.11 -12.78 6.32
CA GLY A 314 3.57 -11.41 6.13
C GLY A 314 2.82 -10.65 5.05
N LEU A 315 1.74 -11.21 4.48
CA LEU A 315 0.97 -10.55 3.44
C LEU A 315 0.14 -9.41 4.01
N SER A 316 0.15 -8.27 3.32
CA SER A 316 -0.74 -7.15 3.60
C SER A 316 -2.19 -7.45 3.21
N VAL A 317 -3.15 -6.63 3.66
CA VAL A 317 -4.55 -6.74 3.24
C VAL A 317 -4.70 -6.71 1.72
N HIS A 318 -3.93 -5.85 1.06
CA HIS A 318 -3.92 -5.69 -0.40
C HIS A 318 -3.56 -7.00 -1.09
N GLN A 319 -2.50 -7.66 -0.62
CA GLN A 319 -2.05 -8.94 -1.16
C GLN A 319 -3.02 -10.08 -0.84
N ARG A 320 -3.59 -10.12 0.38
CA ARG A 320 -4.60 -11.13 0.76
C ARG A 320 -5.84 -11.07 -0.12
N VAL A 321 -6.34 -9.85 -0.37
CA VAL A 321 -7.54 -9.62 -1.19
C VAL A 321 -7.28 -9.99 -2.65
N THR A 322 -6.15 -9.59 -3.24
CA THR A 322 -5.83 -9.96 -4.63
C THR A 322 -5.50 -11.45 -4.78
N ALA A 323 -4.84 -12.08 -3.81
CA ALA A 323 -4.60 -13.52 -3.80
C ALA A 323 -5.91 -14.33 -3.73
N GLY A 324 -6.94 -13.78 -3.09
CA GLY A 324 -8.31 -14.31 -3.10
C GLY A 324 -9.08 -14.08 -4.41
N GLY A 325 -8.45 -13.51 -5.43
CA GLY A 325 -9.07 -13.24 -6.74
C GLY A 325 -10.00 -12.02 -6.76
N TYR A 326 -9.84 -11.09 -5.81
CA TYR A 326 -10.61 -9.85 -5.78
C TYR A 326 -9.77 -8.67 -6.27
N ALA A 327 -10.10 -8.15 -7.45
CA ALA A 327 -9.51 -6.91 -7.98
C ALA A 327 -10.32 -5.70 -7.49
N TYR A 328 -9.66 -4.66 -6.99
CA TYR A 328 -10.32 -3.51 -6.38
C TYR A 328 -9.81 -2.18 -6.92
N LEU A 329 -10.67 -1.16 -6.87
CA LEU A 329 -10.32 0.25 -6.99
C LEU A 329 -9.87 0.83 -5.65
N THR A 330 -10.48 0.37 -4.56
CA THR A 330 -10.08 0.72 -3.18
C THR A 330 -10.49 -0.40 -2.23
N VAL A 331 -9.73 -0.56 -1.15
CA VAL A 331 -10.01 -1.50 -0.08
C VAL A 331 -9.66 -0.88 1.27
N GLY A 332 -10.49 -1.15 2.29
CA GLY A 332 -10.29 -0.78 3.67
C GLY A 332 -10.43 -1.99 4.59
N GLU A 333 -9.81 -1.93 5.76
CA GLU A 333 -9.79 -3.02 6.74
C GLU A 333 -10.09 -2.51 8.15
N HIS A 334 -10.93 -3.24 8.89
CA HIS A 334 -11.04 -3.13 10.35
C HIS A 334 -10.63 -4.43 11.02
N LEU A 335 -9.75 -4.30 12.02
CA LEU A 335 -9.29 -5.39 12.87
C LEU A 335 -9.63 -5.04 14.31
N VAL A 336 -10.45 -5.87 14.95
CA VAL A 336 -10.95 -5.60 16.30
C VAL A 336 -10.96 -6.88 17.11
N SER A 337 -10.62 -6.79 18.39
CA SER A 337 -10.85 -7.88 19.34
C SER A 337 -11.83 -7.45 20.41
N GLY A 338 -12.71 -8.36 20.85
CA GLY A 338 -13.65 -8.12 21.94
C GLY A 338 -15.13 -8.24 21.56
N PRO A 339 -15.63 -7.61 20.48
CA PRO A 339 -17.04 -7.72 20.09
C PRO A 339 -17.48 -9.17 19.95
N ARG A 340 -18.69 -9.50 20.41
CA ARG A 340 -19.25 -10.84 20.33
C ARG A 340 -20.35 -10.95 19.27
N THR A 341 -20.82 -9.83 18.74
CA THR A 341 -21.83 -9.79 17.70
C THR A 341 -21.47 -8.80 16.61
N PRO A 342 -22.02 -8.94 15.38
CA PRO A 342 -21.86 -7.95 14.33
C PRO A 342 -22.35 -6.55 14.75
N ALA A 343 -23.40 -6.47 15.58
CA ALA A 343 -23.90 -5.20 16.12
C ALA A 343 -22.87 -4.53 17.04
N GLU A 344 -22.29 -5.26 18.00
CA GLU A 344 -21.22 -4.73 18.87
C GLU A 344 -19.98 -4.31 18.07
N PHE A 345 -19.65 -5.04 17.00
CA PHE A 345 -18.55 -4.66 16.10
C PHE A 345 -18.84 -3.32 15.40
N VAL A 346 -20.08 -3.11 14.93
CA VAL A 346 -20.49 -1.86 14.29
C VAL A 346 -20.52 -0.71 15.31
N GLU A 347 -21.04 -0.93 16.53
CA GLU A 347 -20.98 0.04 17.63
C GLU A 347 -19.54 0.46 17.93
N TYR A 348 -18.62 -0.50 18.00
CA TYR A 348 -17.20 -0.21 18.14
C TYR A 348 -16.69 0.68 17.00
N CYS A 349 -17.01 0.34 15.74
CA CYS A 349 -16.59 1.14 14.59
C CYS A 349 -17.13 2.57 14.65
N LEU A 350 -18.39 2.75 15.06
CA LEU A 350 -19.02 4.08 15.19
C LEU A 350 -18.43 4.90 16.34
N SER A 351 -17.93 4.25 17.40
CA SER A 351 -17.33 4.92 18.56
C SER A 351 -15.96 5.56 18.26
N GLN A 352 -15.31 5.16 17.17
CA GLN A 352 -13.95 5.58 16.82
C GLN A 352 -13.95 6.39 15.52
N GLU A 353 -13.32 7.57 15.49
CA GLU A 353 -13.37 8.47 14.32
C GLU A 353 -12.86 7.84 13.03
N ARG A 354 -11.71 7.13 13.07
CA ARG A 354 -11.12 6.50 11.89
C ARG A 354 -11.98 5.33 11.37
N PRO A 355 -12.32 4.31 12.18
CA PRO A 355 -13.23 3.25 11.76
C PRO A 355 -14.61 3.74 11.29
N ARG A 356 -15.16 4.78 11.94
CA ARG A 356 -16.43 5.39 11.53
C ARG A 356 -16.36 5.95 10.10
N ARG A 357 -15.27 6.63 9.74
CA ARG A 357 -15.08 7.16 8.37
C ARG A 357 -15.08 6.04 7.34
N THR A 358 -14.33 4.97 7.56
CA THR A 358 -14.26 3.82 6.64
C THR A 358 -15.60 3.09 6.54
N LEU A 359 -16.27 2.84 7.68
CA LEU A 359 -17.58 2.19 7.71
C LEU A 359 -18.64 2.96 6.91
N LEU A 360 -18.58 4.29 6.92
CA LEU A 360 -19.57 5.17 6.30
C LEU A 360 -19.13 5.70 4.93
N ASP A 361 -17.96 5.31 4.43
CA ASP A 361 -17.44 5.80 3.15
C ASP A 361 -18.32 5.30 1.99
N PRO A 362 -18.93 6.21 1.19
CA PRO A 362 -19.77 5.83 0.06
C PRO A 362 -18.97 5.20 -1.10
N ALA A 363 -17.64 5.30 -1.10
CA ALA A 363 -16.80 4.66 -2.11
C ALA A 363 -16.85 3.13 -2.01
N PHE A 364 -17.10 2.56 -0.83
CA PHE A 364 -17.23 1.11 -0.67
C PHE A 364 -18.63 0.64 -1.07
N THR A 365 -18.68 -0.39 -1.91
CA THR A 365 -19.91 -0.99 -2.44
C THR A 365 -20.06 -2.45 -2.06
N GLU A 366 -18.96 -3.11 -1.68
CA GLU A 366 -18.93 -4.51 -1.30
C GLU A 366 -18.19 -4.70 0.02
N ALA A 367 -18.53 -5.76 0.75
CA ALA A 367 -17.88 -6.08 2.01
C ALA A 367 -17.79 -7.59 2.30
N GLY A 368 -16.84 -7.94 3.16
CA GLY A 368 -16.73 -9.25 3.78
C GLY A 368 -16.42 -9.11 5.25
N LEU A 369 -17.22 -9.73 6.11
CA LEU A 369 -17.07 -9.69 7.57
C LEU A 369 -16.91 -11.12 8.11
N ALA A 370 -15.99 -11.28 9.05
CA ALA A 370 -15.77 -12.55 9.72
C ALA A 370 -15.18 -12.37 11.11
N HIS A 371 -15.39 -13.37 11.97
CA HIS A 371 -14.71 -13.48 13.25
C HIS A 371 -14.16 -14.89 13.48
N ALA A 372 -13.24 -15.00 14.43
CA ALA A 372 -12.74 -16.26 14.96
C ALA A 372 -12.42 -16.13 16.46
N VAL A 373 -12.51 -17.24 17.18
CA VAL A 373 -12.27 -17.29 18.63
C VAL A 373 -10.92 -17.95 18.92
N ASP A 374 -10.07 -17.31 19.74
CA ASP A 374 -8.92 -18.00 20.34
C ASP A 374 -9.45 -18.96 21.41
N ARG A 375 -9.34 -20.27 21.17
CA ARG A 375 -9.85 -21.29 22.09
C ARG A 375 -9.14 -21.31 23.45
N ARG A 376 -7.98 -20.67 23.58
CA ARG A 376 -7.21 -20.62 24.84
C ARG A 376 -7.70 -19.53 25.76
N SER A 377 -7.93 -18.33 25.22
CA SER A 377 -8.35 -17.16 26.01
C SER A 377 -9.86 -16.90 25.95
N GLY A 378 -10.55 -17.40 24.92
CA GLY A 378 -11.94 -17.05 24.63
C GLY A 378 -12.09 -15.71 23.90
N ASP A 379 -10.99 -15.05 23.53
CA ASP A 379 -11.03 -13.77 22.82
C ASP A 379 -11.57 -13.94 21.40
N VAL A 380 -12.40 -12.99 20.97
CA VAL A 380 -12.96 -12.93 19.63
C VAL A 380 -12.15 -11.94 18.79
N TYR A 381 -11.78 -12.34 17.57
CA TYR A 381 -11.02 -11.53 16.62
C TYR A 381 -11.86 -11.32 15.37
N TRP A 382 -12.13 -10.07 15.02
CA TRP A 382 -12.88 -9.65 13.85
C TRP A 382 -11.97 -9.14 12.74
N THR A 383 -12.30 -9.51 11.51
CA THR A 383 -11.80 -8.87 10.29
C THR A 383 -12.98 -8.41 9.47
N ALA A 384 -13.01 -7.13 9.12
CA ALA A 384 -13.94 -6.57 8.14
C ALA A 384 -13.15 -5.98 6.98
N LEU A 385 -13.54 -6.36 5.76
CA LEU A 385 -13.00 -5.83 4.52
C LEU A 385 -14.10 -5.06 3.81
N TRP A 386 -13.81 -3.83 3.42
CA TRP A 386 -14.69 -2.94 2.67
C TRP A 386 -14.02 -2.65 1.34
N ALA A 387 -14.70 -2.84 0.22
CA ALA A 387 -14.06 -2.67 -1.07
C ALA A 387 -14.99 -2.05 -2.13
N ARG A 388 -14.35 -1.48 -3.14
CA ARG A 388 -14.96 -1.16 -4.42
C ARG A 388 -14.31 -2.05 -5.48
N PRO A 389 -15.06 -2.88 -6.22
CA PRO A 389 -14.48 -3.77 -7.20
C PRO A 389 -13.87 -2.99 -8.37
N LEU A 390 -12.80 -3.53 -8.95
CA LEU A 390 -12.23 -3.04 -10.21
C LEU A 390 -13.01 -3.66 -11.38
N THR A 391 -14.03 -2.94 -11.84
CA THR A 391 -14.74 -3.25 -13.09
C THR A 391 -14.18 -2.42 -14.24
N ALA A 392 -14.40 -2.85 -15.49
CA ALA A 392 -13.98 -2.09 -16.66
C ALA A 392 -14.55 -0.66 -16.65
N ASP A 393 -15.83 -0.50 -16.34
CA ASP A 393 -16.47 0.81 -16.23
C ASP A 393 -15.92 1.63 -15.05
N GLY A 394 -15.62 0.98 -13.92
CA GLY A 394 -15.02 1.62 -12.77
C GLY A 394 -13.62 2.16 -13.07
N LEU A 395 -12.81 1.37 -13.78
CA LEU A 395 -11.50 1.79 -14.26
C LEU A 395 -11.62 2.96 -15.24
N ALA A 396 -12.52 2.86 -16.23
CA ALA A 396 -12.75 3.91 -17.22
C ALA A 396 -13.15 5.24 -16.56
N ARG A 397 -14.07 5.22 -15.58
CA ARG A 397 -14.45 6.42 -14.82
C ARG A 397 -13.28 6.99 -14.02
N THR A 398 -12.51 6.13 -13.36
CA THR A 398 -11.35 6.55 -12.55
C THR A 398 -10.28 7.21 -13.42
N VAL A 399 -9.98 6.62 -14.58
CA VAL A 399 -9.06 7.18 -15.58
C VAL A 399 -9.57 8.51 -16.13
N ALA A 400 -10.86 8.60 -16.47
CA ALA A 400 -11.46 9.83 -16.96
C ALA A 400 -11.39 10.96 -15.92
N GLU A 401 -11.58 10.64 -14.64
CA GLU A 401 -11.44 11.60 -13.53
C GLU A 401 -10.00 12.12 -13.40
N VAL A 402 -8.99 11.24 -13.50
CA VAL A 402 -7.57 11.65 -13.49
C VAL A 402 -7.26 12.58 -14.67
N VAL A 403 -7.75 12.26 -15.87
CA VAL A 403 -7.57 13.10 -17.07
C VAL A 403 -8.23 14.46 -16.89
N ALA A 404 -9.47 14.49 -16.37
CA ALA A 404 -10.21 15.72 -16.13
C ALA A 404 -9.50 16.63 -15.11
N LEU A 405 -9.05 16.07 -13.99
CA LEU A 405 -8.32 16.79 -12.96
C LEU A 405 -6.97 17.31 -13.47
N THR A 406 -6.23 16.49 -14.22
CA THR A 406 -4.96 16.90 -14.85
C THR A 406 -5.18 18.08 -15.81
N ASN A 407 -6.23 18.02 -16.62
CA ASN A 407 -6.57 19.10 -17.55
C ASN A 407 -7.10 20.35 -16.84
N ALA A 408 -7.70 20.23 -15.66
CA ALA A 408 -8.06 21.39 -14.84
C ALA A 408 -6.81 22.13 -14.33
N GLU A 409 -5.77 21.40 -13.90
CA GLU A 409 -4.48 22.00 -13.51
C GLU A 409 -3.80 22.70 -14.69
N ARG A 410 -3.84 22.09 -15.88
CA ARG A 410 -3.31 22.71 -17.12
C ARG A 410 -4.08 23.96 -17.51
N ALA A 411 -5.42 23.93 -17.40
CA ALA A 411 -6.25 25.09 -17.68
C ALA A 411 -5.95 26.25 -16.70
N ALA A 412 -5.75 25.95 -15.42
CA ALA A 412 -5.33 26.94 -14.41
C ALA A 412 -3.97 27.57 -14.73
N ALA A 413 -3.09 26.84 -15.41
CA ALA A 413 -1.79 27.32 -15.90
C ALA A 413 -1.85 27.97 -17.31
N GLY A 414 -3.03 28.09 -17.93
CA GLY A 414 -3.19 28.68 -19.26
C GLY A 414 -2.73 27.78 -20.41
N LEU A 415 -2.64 26.46 -20.20
CA LEU A 415 -2.20 25.48 -21.19
C LEU A 415 -3.38 24.77 -21.86
N PRO A 416 -3.23 24.31 -23.11
CA PRO A 416 -4.25 23.50 -23.77
C PRO A 416 -4.41 22.14 -23.07
N PRO A 417 -5.63 21.56 -23.08
CA PRO A 417 -5.88 20.25 -22.49
C PRO A 417 -5.16 19.16 -23.29
N LEU A 418 -4.70 18.13 -22.58
CA LEU A 418 -4.16 16.91 -23.15
C LEU A 418 -5.30 16.06 -23.69
N ALA A 419 -5.13 15.55 -24.91
CA ALA A 419 -6.04 14.58 -25.50
C ALA A 419 -5.77 13.17 -24.95
N GLY A 420 -6.81 12.38 -24.69
CA GLY A 420 -6.65 10.98 -24.32
C GLY A 420 -6.07 10.17 -25.49
N ASP A 421 -5.03 9.38 -25.23
CA ASP A 421 -4.39 8.49 -26.21
C ASP A 421 -4.51 7.03 -25.75
N PRO A 422 -5.26 6.18 -26.47
CA PRO A 422 -5.52 4.80 -26.05
C PRO A 422 -4.26 3.93 -26.06
N LEU A 423 -3.25 4.24 -26.88
CA LEU A 423 -2.00 3.48 -26.92
C LEU A 423 -1.13 3.80 -25.70
N LEU A 424 -1.06 5.08 -25.32
CA LEU A 424 -0.42 5.49 -24.06
C LEU A 424 -1.17 4.94 -22.85
N ALA A 425 -2.51 4.89 -22.89
CA ALA A 425 -3.30 4.32 -21.81
C ALA A 425 -3.04 2.81 -21.66
N ALA A 426 -2.92 2.07 -22.76
CA ALA A 426 -2.56 0.66 -22.74
C ALA A 426 -1.16 0.44 -22.12
N ALA A 427 -0.17 1.24 -22.52
CA ALA A 427 1.18 1.17 -21.95
C ALA A 427 1.21 1.51 -20.45
N ALA A 428 0.50 2.56 -20.03
CA ALA A 428 0.40 2.95 -18.63
C ALA A 428 -0.32 1.89 -17.78
N GLN A 429 -1.40 1.30 -18.30
CA GLN A 429 -2.15 0.24 -17.64
C GLN A 429 -1.30 -1.02 -17.45
N ALA A 430 -0.52 -1.40 -18.46
CA ALA A 430 0.39 -2.53 -18.37
C ALA A 430 1.45 -2.30 -17.28
N HIS A 431 2.02 -1.10 -17.20
CA HIS A 431 3.03 -0.77 -16.20
C HIS A 431 2.48 -0.77 -14.76
N SER A 432 1.30 -0.19 -14.53
CA SER A 432 0.66 -0.24 -13.21
C SER A 432 0.35 -1.68 -12.77
N ALA A 433 -0.15 -2.52 -13.69
CA ALA A 433 -0.41 -3.92 -13.41
C ALA A 433 0.88 -4.69 -13.09
N ASP A 434 1.95 -4.37 -13.80
CA ASP A 434 3.26 -4.98 -13.63
C ASP A 434 3.90 -4.63 -12.27
N MET A 435 3.89 -3.34 -11.90
CA MET A 435 4.30 -2.88 -10.57
C MET A 435 3.54 -3.59 -9.44
N ALA A 436 2.22 -3.74 -9.59
CA ALA A 436 1.37 -4.43 -8.63
C ALA A 436 1.68 -5.93 -8.53
N ALA A 437 1.86 -6.61 -9.67
CA ALA A 437 2.06 -8.04 -9.74
C ALA A 437 3.45 -8.47 -9.25
N ARG A 438 4.49 -7.69 -9.58
CA ARG A 438 5.89 -8.01 -9.26
C ARG A 438 6.45 -7.23 -8.08
N ALA A 439 5.60 -6.46 -7.39
CA ALA A 439 5.92 -5.74 -6.17
C ALA A 439 7.16 -4.83 -6.31
N PHE A 440 7.24 -4.08 -7.40
CA PHE A 440 8.26 -3.06 -7.62
C PHE A 440 7.59 -1.70 -7.86
N TYR A 441 8.35 -0.63 -7.64
CA TYR A 441 7.94 0.74 -7.92
C TYR A 441 9.11 1.47 -8.58
N SER A 442 9.02 1.67 -9.89
CA SER A 442 10.09 2.24 -10.71
C SER A 442 9.55 2.65 -12.08
N HIS A 443 10.13 3.68 -12.67
CA HIS A 443 9.93 4.04 -14.07
C HIS A 443 10.46 2.97 -15.03
N THR A 444 11.56 2.32 -14.63
CA THR A 444 12.21 1.25 -15.37
C THR A 444 11.67 -0.10 -14.92
N SER A 445 11.23 -0.93 -15.87
CA SER A 445 10.85 -2.31 -15.54
C SER A 445 12.07 -3.12 -15.07
N PRO A 446 11.90 -4.21 -14.31
CA PRO A 446 12.99 -5.12 -13.93
C PRO A 446 13.84 -5.65 -15.09
N GLU A 447 13.31 -5.66 -16.31
CA GLU A 447 14.03 -6.02 -17.55
C GLU A 447 14.84 -4.85 -18.15
N GLY A 448 14.83 -3.67 -17.54
CA GLY A 448 15.45 -2.45 -18.07
C GLY A 448 14.55 -1.66 -19.04
N GLY A 449 13.25 -1.95 -19.08
CA GLY A 449 12.30 -1.30 -19.99
C GLY A 449 11.89 0.10 -19.51
N GLU A 450 12.24 1.13 -20.29
CA GLU A 450 11.89 2.53 -20.04
C GLU A 450 10.48 2.91 -20.57
N PRO A 451 9.91 4.06 -20.13
CA PRO A 451 8.56 4.48 -20.53
C PRO A 451 8.33 4.55 -22.05
N TRP A 452 9.32 5.04 -22.81
CA TRP A 452 9.23 5.10 -24.27
C TRP A 452 9.30 3.73 -24.94
N HIS A 453 10.02 2.76 -24.36
CA HIS A 453 10.00 1.38 -24.86
C HIS A 453 8.59 0.78 -24.71
N ARG A 454 7.93 1.03 -23.56
CA ARG A 454 6.55 0.57 -23.33
C ARG A 454 5.55 1.26 -24.27
N ALA A 455 5.66 2.58 -24.46
CA ALA A 455 4.81 3.31 -25.39
C ALA A 455 4.98 2.80 -26.84
N ALA A 456 6.22 2.56 -27.29
CA ALA A 456 6.50 2.00 -28.60
C ALA A 456 5.99 0.56 -28.75
N ALA A 457 6.14 -0.29 -27.73
CA ALA A 457 5.60 -1.65 -27.73
C ALA A 457 4.07 -1.68 -27.79
N ALA A 458 3.40 -0.66 -27.23
CA ALA A 458 1.96 -0.45 -27.38
C ALA A 458 1.57 0.15 -28.76
N GLY A 459 2.53 0.44 -29.64
CA GLY A 459 2.30 0.96 -30.99
C GLY A 459 2.24 2.48 -31.08
N SER A 460 2.59 3.23 -30.02
CA SER A 460 2.60 4.69 -30.05
C SER A 460 3.70 5.22 -30.97
N ALA A 461 3.36 6.18 -31.82
CA ALA A 461 4.29 6.88 -32.72
C ALA A 461 4.81 8.20 -32.16
N ARG A 462 4.49 8.52 -30.89
CA ARG A 462 4.92 9.76 -30.22
C ARG A 462 6.44 9.78 -30.08
N ARG A 463 7.04 10.95 -30.29
CA ARG A 463 8.51 11.09 -30.30
C ARG A 463 9.07 11.46 -28.94
N THR A 464 8.26 12.14 -28.14
CA THR A 464 8.61 12.53 -26.77
C THR A 464 7.64 11.86 -25.83
N ILE A 465 8.16 11.15 -24.83
CA ILE A 465 7.38 10.46 -23.81
C ILE A 465 7.81 10.98 -22.44
N GLY A 466 6.83 11.39 -21.63
CA GLY A 466 7.02 11.69 -20.21
C GLY A 466 6.23 10.70 -19.36
N GLU A 467 6.62 10.51 -18.10
CA GLU A 467 5.91 9.63 -17.17
C GLU A 467 5.85 10.22 -15.76
N ASN A 468 4.69 10.08 -15.14
CA ASN A 468 4.53 10.15 -13.69
C ASN A 468 4.05 8.80 -13.18
N ILE A 469 4.60 8.32 -12.07
CA ILE A 469 4.08 7.15 -11.34
C ILE A 469 3.66 7.54 -9.93
N ALA A 470 2.77 6.76 -9.32
CA ALA A 470 2.42 6.91 -7.91
C ALA A 470 1.94 5.59 -7.34
N CYS A 471 2.07 5.41 -6.02
CA CYS A 471 1.49 4.28 -5.31
C CYS A 471 0.85 4.69 -3.98
N GLY A 472 -0.17 3.94 -3.56
CA GLY A 472 -0.87 4.10 -2.28
C GLY A 472 -1.98 5.17 -2.24
N GLN A 473 -2.11 6.04 -3.24
CA GLN A 473 -3.25 6.96 -3.36
C GLN A 473 -4.53 6.18 -3.71
N ARG A 474 -5.64 6.55 -3.06
CA ARG A 474 -6.90 5.78 -3.09
C ARG A 474 -7.94 6.36 -4.03
N SER A 475 -7.66 7.52 -4.63
CA SER A 475 -8.56 8.21 -5.56
C SER A 475 -7.81 9.02 -6.61
N ALA A 476 -8.52 9.35 -7.70
CA ALA A 476 -8.01 10.24 -8.75
C ALA A 476 -7.59 11.61 -8.19
N ALA A 477 -8.36 12.16 -7.25
CA ALA A 477 -8.05 13.44 -6.61
C ALA A 477 -6.84 13.37 -5.67
N GLU A 478 -6.63 12.25 -4.96
CA GLU A 478 -5.43 12.05 -4.15
C GLU A 478 -4.18 11.93 -5.04
N VAL A 479 -4.24 11.18 -6.15
CA VAL A 479 -3.07 10.98 -7.02
C VAL A 479 -2.69 12.24 -7.80
N VAL A 480 -3.65 12.95 -8.40
CA VAL A 480 -3.34 14.18 -9.16
C VAL A 480 -2.77 15.26 -8.25
N ARG A 481 -3.33 15.45 -7.05
CA ARG A 481 -2.75 16.35 -6.05
C ARG A 481 -1.35 15.91 -5.64
N GLY A 482 -1.13 14.62 -5.39
CA GLY A 482 0.20 14.08 -5.10
C GLY A 482 1.22 14.36 -6.20
N TRP A 483 0.81 14.29 -7.46
CA TRP A 483 1.64 14.71 -8.59
C TRP A 483 1.86 16.23 -8.63
N MET A 484 0.85 17.06 -8.37
CA MET A 484 1.01 18.51 -8.37
C MET A 484 1.86 19.05 -7.21
N ASP A 485 1.85 18.35 -6.07
CA ASP A 485 2.67 18.67 -4.90
C ASP A 485 4.15 18.24 -5.09
N SER A 486 4.41 17.34 -6.05
CA SER A 486 5.77 16.96 -6.46
C SER A 486 6.24 17.85 -7.63
N PRO A 487 7.32 18.64 -7.48
CA PRO A 487 7.73 19.56 -8.54
C PRO A 487 8.03 18.88 -9.89
N GLY A 488 8.53 17.64 -9.88
CA GLY A 488 8.89 16.92 -11.11
C GLY A 488 7.68 16.36 -11.83
N HIS A 489 6.77 15.75 -11.08
CA HIS A 489 5.51 15.27 -11.63
C HIS A 489 4.65 16.44 -12.16
N ARG A 490 4.65 17.57 -11.42
CA ARG A 490 4.03 18.82 -11.85
C ARG A 490 4.65 19.37 -13.13
N ALA A 491 5.97 19.34 -13.28
CA ALA A 491 6.65 19.79 -14.49
C ALA A 491 6.18 19.00 -15.71
N ASN A 492 6.05 17.67 -15.59
CA ASN A 492 5.48 16.84 -16.66
C ASN A 492 4.02 17.22 -16.99
N ILE A 493 3.17 17.39 -15.97
CA ILE A 493 1.75 17.78 -16.16
C ILE A 493 1.64 19.14 -16.88
N LEU A 494 2.51 20.09 -16.53
CA LEU A 494 2.49 21.47 -17.04
C LEU A 494 3.43 21.69 -18.23
N ALA A 495 4.08 20.66 -18.77
CA ALA A 495 4.93 20.80 -19.94
C ALA A 495 4.09 21.18 -21.17
N PRO A 496 4.36 22.32 -21.84
CA PRO A 496 3.58 22.77 -22.99
C PRO A 496 3.74 21.87 -24.23
N ALA A 497 4.86 21.14 -24.31
CA ALA A 497 5.17 20.27 -25.45
C ALA A 497 4.25 19.04 -25.53
N PHE A 498 3.74 18.55 -24.40
CA PHE A 498 2.84 17.40 -24.41
C PHE A 498 1.44 17.79 -24.88
N THR A 499 0.89 16.93 -25.73
CA THR A 499 -0.43 17.11 -26.35
C THR A 499 -1.37 15.94 -26.04
N HIS A 500 -0.83 14.79 -25.65
CA HIS A 500 -1.57 13.57 -25.41
C HIS A 500 -1.22 12.95 -24.05
N MET A 501 -2.14 12.20 -23.47
CA MET A 501 -1.90 11.44 -22.25
C MET A 501 -2.62 10.09 -22.21
N GLY A 502 -2.06 9.15 -21.45
CA GLY A 502 -2.67 7.89 -21.06
C GLY A 502 -2.51 7.65 -19.57
N VAL A 503 -3.49 6.99 -18.93
CA VAL A 503 -3.45 6.70 -17.48
C VAL A 503 -3.74 5.22 -17.26
N GLY A 504 -3.00 4.62 -16.34
CA GLY A 504 -3.18 3.24 -15.89
C GLY A 504 -3.33 3.14 -14.37
N PHE A 505 -4.13 2.19 -13.91
CA PHE A 505 -4.36 1.91 -12.49
C PHE A 505 -4.36 0.42 -12.20
N ALA A 506 -3.73 0.02 -11.10
CA ALA A 506 -3.86 -1.33 -10.55
C ALA A 506 -3.96 -1.31 -9.03
N GLY A 507 -4.87 -2.10 -8.48
CA GLY A 507 -4.90 -2.44 -7.06
C GLY A 507 -4.11 -3.73 -6.79
N GLY A 508 -3.37 -3.80 -5.69
CA GLY A 508 -2.57 -4.96 -5.31
C GLY A 508 -1.19 -4.59 -4.76
N GLY A 509 -0.31 -5.58 -4.64
CA GLY A 509 1.07 -5.42 -4.17
C GLY A 509 1.21 -4.84 -2.74
N PRO A 510 2.45 -4.58 -2.28
CA PRO A 510 2.69 -4.03 -0.95
C PRO A 510 2.15 -2.60 -0.74
N ALA A 511 2.20 -1.76 -1.78
CA ALA A 511 1.73 -0.37 -1.74
C ALA A 511 0.21 -0.21 -1.92
N GLY A 512 -0.52 -1.29 -2.23
CA GLY A 512 -1.97 -1.33 -2.33
C GLY A 512 -2.57 -0.78 -3.62
N THR A 513 -2.08 0.35 -4.14
CA THR A 513 -2.49 0.88 -5.44
C THR A 513 -1.28 1.38 -6.20
N TYR A 514 -1.35 1.32 -7.53
CA TYR A 514 -0.31 1.78 -8.45
C TYR A 514 -0.94 2.54 -9.60
N TRP A 515 -0.34 3.68 -9.92
CA TRP A 515 -0.80 4.64 -10.92
C TRP A 515 0.36 4.95 -11.86
N THR A 516 0.04 5.06 -13.14
CA THR A 516 0.96 5.50 -14.18
C THR A 516 0.25 6.52 -15.04
N GLN A 517 0.89 7.65 -15.32
CA GLN A 517 0.43 8.68 -16.23
C GLN A 517 1.52 8.91 -17.27
N LEU A 518 1.24 8.55 -18.51
CA LEU A 518 2.13 8.75 -19.66
C LEU A 518 1.70 9.97 -20.45
N PHE A 519 2.67 10.74 -20.91
CA PHE A 519 2.48 11.90 -21.78
C PHE A 519 3.14 11.68 -23.13
N GLY A 520 2.57 12.28 -24.18
CA GLY A 520 3.08 12.16 -25.55
C GLY A 520 3.01 13.46 -26.34
N ALA A 521 4.02 13.66 -27.21
CA ALA A 521 4.04 14.68 -28.26
C ALA A 521 4.25 14.03 -29.64
#